data_AF-A0A345RYL0-F1
#
_entry.id   AF-A0A345RYL0-F1
#
_cell.length_a   1.000
_cell.length_b   1.000
_cell.length_c   1.000
_cell.angle_alpha   90.00
_cell.angle_beta   90.00
_cell.angle_gamma   90.00
#
_symmetry.space_group_name_H-M   'P 1'
#
loop_
_entity.id
_entity.type
_entity.pdbx_description
1 polymer ?
#
loop_
_entity_poly.entity_id
_entity_poly.type
_entity_poly.pdbx_seq_one_letter_code
_entity_poly.pdbx_strand_id
1 'polypeptide(L)' 'MNLPNAVQAQVLKLLAQIARAQTADDLFRASDRAEGFVLGLETVKALNAWSIEGLYKAFDDAATTRRSEHEQ' A
#
# COMPACT_ATOMS: atom_id res chain seq x y z
N MET A 1 11.91 -6.04 2.66
CA MET A 1 12.08 -5.82 1.20
C MET A 1 13.22 -4.84 0.99
N ASN A 2 14.11 -5.08 0.03
CA ASN A 2 15.14 -4.11 -0.37
C ASN A 2 14.61 -3.33 -1.58
N LEU A 3 14.14 -2.11 -1.35
CA LEU A 3 13.47 -1.30 -2.38
C LEU A 3 14.39 -0.14 -2.80
N PRO A 4 14.35 0.29 -4.08
CA PRO A 4 14.96 1.55 -4.48
C PRO A 4 14.42 2.72 -3.63
N ASN A 5 15.28 3.66 -3.23
CA ASN A 5 14.94 4.74 -2.30
C ASN A 5 13.66 5.50 -2.68
N ALA A 6 13.47 5.81 -3.97
CA ALA A 6 12.27 6.50 -4.45
C ALA A 6 10.99 5.67 -4.26
N VAL A 7 11.09 4.36 -4.52
CA VAL A 7 9.98 3.41 -4.30
C VAL A 7 9.69 3.30 -2.81
N GLN A 8 10.72 3.15 -1.98
CA GLN A 8 10.56 3.07 -0.52
C GLN A 8 9.86 4.30 0.05
N ALA A 9 10.28 5.50 -0.35
CA ALA A 9 9.66 6.76 0.09
C ALA A 9 8.18 6.82 -0.29
N GLN A 10 7.83 6.40 -1.51
CA GLN A 10 6.44 6.39 -1.96
C GLN A 10 5.61 5.31 -1.24
N VAL A 11 6.17 4.13 -0.98
CA VAL A 11 5.52 3.07 -0.20
C VAL A 11 5.21 3.54 1.22
N LEU A 12 6.18 4.18 1.90
CA LEU A 12 5.97 4.73 3.24
C LEU A 12 4.88 5.81 3.26
N LYS A 13 4.84 6.67 2.23
CA LYS A 13 3.79 7.68 2.10
C LYS A 13 2.40 7.05 1.96
N LEU A 14 2.26 6.01 1.14
CA LEU A 14 1.00 5.32 0.91
C LEU A 14 0.54 4.56 2.17
N LEU A 15 1.45 3.88 2.87
CA LEU A 15 1.17 3.25 4.16
C LEU A 15 0.68 4.28 5.19
N ALA A 16 1.32 5.45 5.26
CA ALA A 16 0.89 6.52 6.15
C ALA A 16 -0.49 7.09 5.79
N GLN A 17 -0.89 7.07 4.51
CA GLN A 17 -2.24 7.46 4.09
C GLN A 17 -3.28 6.45 4.55
N ILE A 18 -3.02 5.15 4.37
CA ILE A 18 -3.88 4.07 4.89
C ILE A 18 -4.01 4.19 6.41
N ALA A 19 -2.89 4.30 7.12
CA ALA A 19 -2.84 4.45 8.58
C ALA A 19 -3.38 5.79 9.11
N ARG A 20 -3.90 6.68 8.25
CA ARG A 20 -4.56 7.93 8.66
C ARG A 20 -5.98 8.06 8.15
N ALA A 21 -6.48 7.09 7.37
CA ALA A 21 -7.86 7.07 6.91
C ALA A 21 -8.82 7.14 8.11
N GLN A 22 -9.78 8.06 8.08
CA GLN A 22 -10.74 8.31 9.16
C GLN A 22 -12.12 7.71 8.86
N THR A 23 -12.39 7.43 7.58
CA THR A 23 -13.66 6.88 7.11
C THR A 23 -13.42 5.68 6.20
N ALA A 24 -14.47 4.88 5.97
CA ALA A 24 -14.42 3.79 5.00
C ALA A 24 -14.07 4.27 3.58
N ASP A 25 -14.60 5.43 3.19
CA ASP A 25 -14.31 6.05 1.89
C ASP A 25 -12.84 6.51 1.78
N ASP A 26 -12.28 7.08 2.85
CA ASP A 26 -10.86 7.45 2.89
C ASP A 26 -9.97 6.23 2.77
N LEU A 27 -10.34 5.15 3.48
CA LEU A 27 -9.60 3.90 3.47
C LEU A 27 -9.64 3.28 2.07
N PHE A 28 -10.82 3.21 1.44
CA PHE A 28 -10.99 2.73 0.08
C PHE A 28 -10.10 3.50 -0.91
N ARG A 29 -10.12 4.84 -0.88
CA ARG A 29 -9.29 5.67 -1.77
C ARG A 29 -7.78 5.53 -1.51
N ALA A 30 -7.38 5.34 -0.26
CA ALA A 30 -5.98 5.13 0.09
C ALA A 30 -5.48 3.75 -0.36
N SER A 31 -6.29 2.70 -0.18
CA SER A 31 -6.03 1.35 -0.66
C SER A 31 -5.96 1.27 -2.18
N ASP A 32 -6.92 1.84 -2.90
CA ASP A 32 -6.96 1.88 -4.38
C ASP A 32 -5.70 2.56 -4.95
N ARG A 33 -5.26 3.67 -4.35
CA ARG A 33 -4.02 4.33 -4.75
C ARG A 33 -2.79 3.47 -4.49
N ALA A 34 -2.76 2.72 -3.40
CA ALA A 34 -1.65 1.85 -3.06
C ALA A 34 -1.56 0.66 -4.04
N GLU A 35 -2.71 0.04 -4.35
CA GLU A 35 -2.82 -1.03 -5.34
C GLU A 35 -2.39 -0.56 -6.73
N GLY A 36 -2.91 0.57 -7.20
CA GLY A 36 -2.53 1.16 -8.49
C GLY A 36 -1.03 1.49 -8.59
N PHE A 37 -0.40 1.88 -7.48
CA PHE A 37 1.05 2.09 -7.44
C PHE A 37 1.82 0.78 -7.62
N VAL A 38 1.45 -0.29 -6.93
CA VAL A 38 2.11 -1.61 -7.07
C VAL A 38 1.90 -2.16 -8.48
N LEU A 39 0.69 -2.06 -9.02
CA LEU A 39 0.38 -2.45 -10.41
C LEU A 39 1.25 -1.69 -11.42
N GLY A 40 1.47 -0.40 -11.20
CA GLY A 40 2.38 0.40 -12.03
C GLY A 40 3.82 -0.13 -12.01
N LEU A 41 4.33 -0.46 -10.83
CA LEU A 41 5.68 -1.06 -10.68
C LEU A 41 5.78 -2.43 -11.35
N GLU A 42 4.74 -3.25 -11.22
CA GLU A 42 4.64 -4.57 -11.84
C GLU A 42 4.61 -4.48 -13.37
N THR A 43 3.78 -3.59 -13.91
CA THR A 43 3.60 -3.38 -15.35
C THR A 43 4.91 -2.99 -16.03
N VAL A 44 5.68 -2.10 -15.41
CA VAL A 44 6.99 -1.66 -15.95
C VAL A 44 8.15 -2.54 -15.51
N LYS A 45 7.88 -3.64 -14.77
CA LYS A 45 8.87 -4.57 -14.23
C LYS A 45 9.96 -3.87 -13.41
N ALA A 46 9.59 -2.86 -12.63
CA ALA A 46 10.51 -2.09 -11.79
C ALA A 46 11.11 -2.92 -10.65
N LEU A 47 10.43 -3.99 -10.21
CA LEU A 47 10.84 -4.87 -9.12
C LEU A 47 10.66 -6.34 -9.51
N ASN A 48 11.28 -7.24 -8.74
CA ASN A 48 11.03 -8.68 -8.87
C ASN A 48 9.68 -9.08 -8.24
N ALA A 49 9.18 -10.25 -8.64
CA ALA A 49 7.88 -10.77 -8.20
C ALA A 49 7.74 -10.83 -6.67
N TRP A 50 8.77 -11.27 -5.95
CA TRP A 50 8.74 -11.35 -4.49
C TRP A 50 8.56 -9.98 -3.83
N SER A 51 9.18 -8.92 -4.37
CA SER A 51 9.00 -7.56 -3.85
C SER A 51 7.62 -7.01 -4.19
N ILE A 52 7.07 -7.33 -5.38
CA ILE A 52 5.70 -6.94 -5.77
C ILE A 52 4.67 -7.60 -4.83
N GLU A 53 4.76 -8.92 -4.62
CA GLU A 53 3.90 -9.66 -3.70
C GLU A 53 4.00 -9.12 -2.27
N GLY A 54 5.22 -8.84 -1.81
CA GLY A 54 5.45 -8.24 -0.49
C GLY A 54 4.81 -6.86 -0.34
N LEU A 55 4.74 -6.05 -1.41
CA LEU A 55 4.08 -4.74 -1.38
C LEU A 55 2.56 -4.88 -1.35
N TYR A 56 1.96 -5.74 -2.17
CA TYR A 56 0.51 -6.00 -2.10
C TYR A 56 0.11 -6.47 -0.70
N LYS A 57 0.85 -7.44 -0.13
CA LYS A 57 0.59 -7.93 1.22
C LYS A 57 0.73 -6.83 2.28
N ALA A 58 1.78 -6.01 2.21
CA ALA A 58 1.99 -4.94 3.19
C ALA A 58 0.86 -3.89 3.17
N PHE A 59 0.34 -3.55 1.99
CA PHE A 59 -0.79 -2.63 1.89
C PHE A 59 -2.11 -3.27 2.34
N ASP A 60 -2.33 -4.55 2.02
CA ASP A 60 -3.52 -5.30 2.47
C ASP A 60 -3.56 -5.47 4.00
N ASP A 61 -2.43 -5.85 4.61
CA ASP A 61 -2.30 -5.97 6.07
C ASP A 61 -2.59 -4.62 6.76
N ALA A 62 -2.07 -3.51 6.21
CA ALA A 62 -2.30 -2.17 6.74
C ALA A 62 -3.76 -1.74 6.61
N ALA A 63 -4.40 -2.02 5.48
CA ALA A 63 -5.78 -1.68 5.23
C ALA A 63 -6.73 -2.51 6.11
N THR A 64 -6.44 -3.80 6.27
CA THR A 64 -7.18 -4.70 7.18
C THR A 64 -7.08 -4.22 8.61
N THR A 65 -5.87 -3.92 9.10
CA THR A 65 -5.65 -3.38 10.44
C THR A 65 -6.47 -2.10 10.67
N ARG A 66 -6.40 -1.14 9.75
CA ARG A 66 -7.16 0.12 9.85
C ARG A 66 -8.67 -0.11 9.82
N ARG A 67 -9.15 -1.04 9.01
CA ARG A 67 -10.59 -1.36 8.96
C ARG A 67 -11.09 -1.88 10.30
N SER A 68 -10.35 -2.82 10.91
CA SER A 68 -10.71 -3.38 12.22
C SER A 68 -10.67 -2.34 13.34
N GLU A 69 -9.80 -1.33 13.27
CA GLU A 69 -9.79 -0.20 14.21
C GLU A 69 -11.07 0.67 14.14
N HIS A 70 -11.72 0.76 12.97
CA HIS A 70 -12.96 1.54 12.79
C HIS A 70 -14.24 0.76 13.15
N GLU A 71 -14.16 -0.56 13.26
CA GLU A 71 -15.29 -1.43 13.62
C GLU A 71 -15.45 -1.60 15.15
N GLN A 72 -14.53 -1.05 15.95
CA GLN A 72 -14.52 -1.06 17.43
C GLN A 72 -15.19 0.17 18.02
#